data_AF-A0A183J9Q8-F1
#
_entry.id   AF-A0A183J9Q8-F1
#
_cell.length_a   1.000
_cell.length_b   1.000
_cell.length_c   1.000
_cell.angle_alpha   90.00
_cell.angle_beta   90.00
_cell.angle_gamma   90.00
#
_symmetry.space_group_name_H-M   'P 1'
#
loop_
_entity.id
_entity.type
_entity.pdbx_description
1 polymer ?
#
loop_
_entity_poly.entity_id
_entity_poly.type
_entity_poly.pdbx_seq_one_letter_code
_entity_poly.pdbx_strand_id
1 'polypeptide(L)'
;MHITVKQPNCYKLKRVALAAATFIDGNDEKTKLIKRTFVRYVGLMQILVLRDISPPISRKYKKYKDIIDAGYLLESELDYLRNEPAITNKFWIPWQWAYSLIHHCRMAGKISADMNMAQILIELMKFYDYMRTLLNYDWVSVPLVYTQVCNDGVHITFVVIRSMITNIIMSL
;
A
#
# COMPACT_ATOMS: atom_id res chain seq x y z
N MET A 1 -24.34 -7.60 1.07
CA MET A 1 -23.13 -8.06 0.37
C MET A 1 -21.95 -7.87 1.31
N HIS A 2 -21.55 -8.94 2.00
CA HIS A 2 -20.49 -8.92 3.00
C HIS A 2 -19.14 -8.75 2.31
N ILE A 3 -18.52 -7.58 2.47
CA ILE A 3 -17.14 -7.33 2.04
C ILE A 3 -16.22 -7.86 3.15
N THR A 4 -16.08 -9.18 3.26
CA THR A 4 -15.00 -9.79 4.06
C THR A 4 -13.77 -9.92 3.19
N VAL A 5 -13.20 -8.78 2.81
CA VAL A 5 -11.82 -8.76 2.35
C VAL A 5 -10.98 -9.10 3.58
N LYS A 6 -10.36 -10.27 3.55
CA LYS A 6 -9.26 -10.63 4.46
C LYS A 6 -8.10 -9.69 4.15
N GLN A 7 -8.22 -8.42 4.56
CA GLN A 7 -7.19 -7.42 4.38
C GLN A 7 -5.99 -7.87 5.21
N PRO A 8 -4.76 -7.86 4.66
CA PRO A 8 -3.57 -7.99 5.50
C PRO A 8 -3.69 -6.94 6.59
N ASN A 9 -3.44 -7.30 7.86
CA ASN A 9 -3.63 -6.45 9.05
C ASN A 9 -2.89 -5.10 8.94
N CYS A 10 -3.38 -4.16 8.13
CA CYS A 10 -2.76 -2.87 7.91
C CYS A 10 -3.43 -1.86 8.83
N TYR A 11 -2.89 -1.78 10.04
CA TYR A 11 -3.25 -0.76 11.03
C TYR A 11 -3.28 0.67 10.43
N LYS A 12 -2.46 0.92 9.40
CA LYS A 12 -2.36 2.20 8.70
C LYS A 12 -3.61 2.56 7.88
N LEU A 13 -4.18 1.61 7.14
CA LEU A 13 -5.45 1.84 6.41
C LEU A 13 -6.59 2.07 7.40
N LYS A 14 -6.62 1.27 8.49
CA LYS A 14 -7.62 1.41 9.56
C LYS A 14 -7.61 2.81 10.18
N ARG A 15 -6.44 3.42 10.36
CA ARG A 15 -6.32 4.80 10.87
C ARG A 15 -6.97 5.83 9.95
N VAL A 16 -6.68 5.78 8.66
CA VAL A 16 -7.27 6.70 7.67
C VAL A 16 -8.78 6.49 7.56
N ALA A 17 -9.22 5.23 7.56
CA ALA A 17 -10.64 4.88 7.55
C ALA A 17 -11.36 5.36 8.82
N LEU A 18 -10.73 5.24 9.99
CA LEU A 18 -11.28 5.72 11.26
C LEU A 18 -11.41 7.25 11.25
N ALA A 19 -10.39 7.98 10.80
CA ALA A 19 -10.44 9.44 10.69
C ALA A 19 -11.59 9.88 9.77
N ALA A 20 -11.77 9.25 8.61
CA ALA A 20 -12.90 9.54 7.74
C ALA A 20 -14.26 9.16 8.36
N ALA A 21 -14.33 8.08 9.14
CA ALA A 21 -15.55 7.67 9.80
C ALA A 21 -15.99 8.64 10.91
N THR A 22 -15.04 9.24 11.63
CA THR A 22 -15.28 10.16 12.76
C THR A 22 -15.60 11.58 12.31
N PHE A 23 -14.93 12.07 11.26
CA PHE A 23 -15.03 13.48 10.85
C PHE A 23 -16.05 13.76 9.73
N ILE A 24 -16.53 12.71 9.04
CA ILE A 24 -17.62 12.86 8.06
C ILE A 24 -18.94 12.61 8.78
N ASP A 25 -19.73 13.66 8.91
CA ASP A 25 -20.98 13.66 9.64
C ASP A 25 -22.15 13.15 8.78
N GLY A 26 -23.12 12.51 9.43
CA GLY A 26 -24.35 12.02 8.82
C GLY A 26 -24.44 10.50 8.66
N ASN A 27 -25.66 9.98 8.79
CA ASN A 27 -25.98 8.55 8.67
C ASN A 27 -26.78 8.22 7.40
N ASP A 28 -26.84 9.16 6.45
CA ASP A 28 -27.54 8.98 5.18
C ASP A 28 -26.87 7.88 4.36
N GLU A 29 -27.64 7.18 3.52
CA GLU A 29 -27.09 6.20 2.57
C GLU A 29 -26.04 6.84 1.64
N LYS A 30 -26.23 8.11 1.27
CA LYS A 30 -25.24 8.88 0.49
C LYS A 30 -23.92 9.06 1.27
N THR A 31 -23.99 9.40 2.56
CA THR A 31 -22.79 9.55 3.40
C THR A 31 -22.08 8.21 3.60
N LYS A 32 -22.83 7.11 3.81
CA LYS A 32 -22.26 5.77 3.89
C LYS A 32 -21.56 5.37 2.60
N LEU A 33 -22.14 5.70 1.44
CA LEU A 33 -21.53 5.47 0.13
C LEU A 33 -20.21 6.23 0.01
N ILE A 34 -20.18 7.51 0.38
CA ILE A 34 -18.97 8.34 0.38
C ILE A 34 -17.87 7.72 1.25
N LYS A 35 -18.19 7.32 2.50
CA LYS A 35 -17.23 6.68 3.41
C LYS A 35 -16.67 5.39 2.80
N ARG A 36 -17.51 4.55 2.18
CA ARG A 36 -17.09 3.33 1.48
C ARG A 36 -16.20 3.62 0.28
N THR A 37 -16.57 4.59 -0.55
CA THR A 37 -15.79 5.00 -1.73
C THR A 37 -14.43 5.55 -1.33
N PHE A 38 -14.36 6.38 -0.28
CA PHE A 38 -13.10 6.89 0.26
C PHE A 38 -12.17 5.75 0.69
N VAL A 39 -12.66 4.82 1.52
CA VAL A 39 -11.85 3.67 1.97
C VAL A 39 -11.44 2.79 0.80
N ARG A 40 -12.32 2.62 -0.20
CA ARG A 40 -12.01 1.87 -1.43
C ARG A 40 -10.88 2.52 -2.23
N TYR A 41 -10.87 3.85 -2.40
CA TYR A 41 -9.76 4.55 -3.07
C TYR A 41 -8.43 4.39 -2.34
N VAL A 42 -8.44 4.51 -1.00
CA VAL A 42 -7.23 4.29 -0.19
C VAL A 42 -6.77 2.83 -0.29
N GLY A 43 -7.70 1.87 -0.32
CA GLY A 43 -7.40 0.45 -0.55
C GLY A 43 -6.88 0.14 -1.96
N LEU A 44 -7.42 0.82 -2.97
CA LEU A 44 -6.98 0.71 -4.36
C LEU A 44 -5.54 1.22 -4.50
N MET A 45 -5.21 2.36 -3.89
CA MET A 45 -3.83 2.86 -3.83
C MET A 45 -2.89 1.80 -3.26
N GLN A 46 -3.26 1.19 -2.13
CA GLN A 46 -2.46 0.14 -1.50
C GLN A 46 -2.23 -1.05 -2.42
N ILE A 47 -3.27 -1.51 -3.14
CA ILE A 47 -3.15 -2.65 -4.06
C ILE A 47 -2.23 -2.31 -5.22
N LEU A 48 -2.35 -1.13 -5.81
CA LEU A 48 -1.48 -0.72 -6.93
C LEU A 48 -0.01 -0.69 -6.55
N VAL A 49 0.31 -0.27 -5.32
CA VAL A 49 1.68 -0.26 -4.80
C VAL A 49 2.15 -1.67 -4.47
N LEU A 50 1.35 -2.43 -3.73
CA LEU A 50 1.72 -3.79 -3.31
C LEU A 50 1.79 -4.78 -4.49
N ARG A 51 1.07 -4.54 -5.58
CA ARG A 51 1.16 -5.36 -6.80
C ARG A 51 2.55 -5.28 -7.44
N ASP A 52 3.23 -4.14 -7.32
CA ASP A 52 4.55 -3.95 -7.92
C ASP A 52 5.65 -4.54 -7.02
N ILE A 53 5.51 -4.40 -5.70
CA ILE A 53 6.53 -4.82 -4.71
C ILE A 53 6.38 -6.29 -4.29
N SER A 54 5.14 -6.79 -4.16
CA SER A 54 4.87 -8.08 -3.50
C SER A 54 4.47 -9.17 -4.52
N PRO A 55 5.30 -10.22 -4.73
CA PRO A 55 5.00 -11.27 -5.70
C PRO A 55 3.66 -12.00 -5.46
N PRO A 56 3.22 -12.31 -4.23
CA PRO A 56 1.91 -12.91 -3.98
C PRO A 56 0.74 -12.03 -4.45
N ILE A 57 0.83 -10.72 -4.22
CA ILE A 57 -0.22 -9.76 -4.60
C ILE A 57 -0.17 -9.51 -6.10
N SER A 58 1.03 -9.43 -6.68
CA SER A 58 1.25 -9.36 -8.13
C SER A 58 0.61 -10.55 -8.86
N ARG A 59 0.76 -11.77 -8.33
CA ARG A 59 0.12 -12.98 -8.87
C ARG A 59 -1.40 -12.96 -8.73
N LYS A 60 -1.91 -12.44 -7.60
CA LYS A 60 -3.35 -12.39 -7.33
C LYS A 60 -4.08 -11.34 -8.18
N TYR A 61 -3.46 -10.19 -8.41
CA TYR A 61 -4.05 -9.05 -9.11
C TYR A 61 -3.21 -8.67 -10.33
N LYS A 62 -3.00 -9.63 -11.24
CA LYS A 62 -2.12 -9.46 -12.39
C LYS A 62 -2.75 -8.57 -13.45
N LYS A 63 -4.06 -8.70 -13.66
CA LYS A 63 -4.84 -7.86 -14.59
C LYS A 63 -5.71 -6.89 -13.81
N TYR A 64 -6.06 -5.77 -14.45
CA TYR A 64 -7.04 -4.84 -13.89
C TYR A 64 -8.43 -5.46 -13.68
N LYS A 65 -8.79 -6.49 -14.46
CA LYS A 65 -10.03 -7.25 -14.27
C LYS A 65 -10.09 -7.91 -12.89
N ASP A 66 -8.99 -8.52 -12.44
CA ASP A 66 -8.91 -9.15 -11.11
C ASP A 66 -9.14 -8.14 -9.97
N ILE A 67 -8.79 -6.87 -10.19
CA ILE A 67 -8.99 -5.77 -9.22
C ILE A 67 -10.45 -5.30 -9.23
N ILE A 68 -11.09 -5.30 -10.40
CA ILE A 68 -12.52 -5.00 -10.57
C ILE A 68 -13.37 -6.10 -9.91
N ASP A 69 -13.06 -7.37 -10.19
CA ASP A 69 -13.75 -8.53 -9.62
C ASP A 69 -13.64 -8.55 -8.09
N ALA A 70 -12.52 -8.06 -7.55
CA ALA A 70 -12.32 -7.91 -6.12
C ALA A 70 -13.05 -6.69 -5.51
N GLY A 71 -13.68 -5.84 -6.32
CA GLY A 71 -14.48 -4.69 -5.90
C GLY A 71 -13.68 -3.46 -5.48
N TYR A 72 -12.39 -3.39 -5.84
CA TYR A 72 -11.55 -2.22 -5.51
C TYR A 72 -11.62 -1.11 -6.56
N LEU A 73 -11.90 -1.47 -7.82
CA LEU A 73 -11.96 -0.56 -8.96
C LEU A 73 -13.30 -0.76 -9.68
N LEU A 74 -13.95 0.33 -10.10
CA LEU A 74 -15.10 0.22 -11.01
C LEU A 74 -14.62 0.23 -12.47
N GLU A 75 -15.43 -0.34 -13.37
CA GLU A 75 -15.12 -0.33 -14.81
C GLU A 75 -15.00 1.09 -15.36
N SER A 76 -15.90 1.99 -14.95
CA SER A 76 -15.84 3.41 -15.34
C SER A 76 -14.56 4.11 -14.88
N GLU A 77 -14.00 3.71 -13.73
CA GLU A 77 -12.78 4.27 -13.17
C GLU A 77 -11.52 3.71 -13.86
N LEU A 78 -11.60 2.49 -14.39
CA LEU A 78 -10.50 1.88 -15.14
C LEU A 78 -10.19 2.68 -16.41
N ASP A 79 -11.20 3.22 -17.07
CA ASP A 79 -11.00 4.03 -18.28
C ASP A 79 -10.19 5.30 -17.97
N TYR A 80 -10.54 6.01 -16.90
CA TYR A 80 -9.74 7.16 -16.43
C TYR A 80 -8.30 6.74 -16.09
N LEU A 81 -8.12 5.61 -15.40
CA LEU A 81 -6.81 5.14 -15.02
C LEU A 81 -5.97 4.72 -16.24
N ARG A 82 -6.60 4.25 -17.32
CA ARG A 82 -5.92 3.88 -18.58
C ARG A 82 -5.55 5.08 -19.43
N ASN A 83 -6.46 6.06 -19.52
CA ASN A 83 -6.29 7.25 -20.34
C ASN A 83 -5.15 8.15 -19.86
N GLU A 84 -4.76 8.05 -18.59
CA GLU A 84 -3.64 8.81 -18.06
C GLU A 84 -2.29 8.29 -18.59
N PRO A 85 -1.49 9.11 -19.30
CA PRO A 85 -0.17 8.72 -19.80
C PRO A 85 0.87 8.76 -18.67
N ALA A 86 0.95 7.69 -17.88
CA ALA A 86 1.97 7.58 -16.82
C ALA A 86 3.02 6.52 -17.16
N ILE A 87 4.30 6.93 -17.11
CA ILE A 87 5.47 6.06 -17.24
C ILE A 87 5.69 5.26 -15.93
N THR A 88 5.21 5.80 -14.81
CA THR A 88 5.40 5.26 -13.46
C THR A 88 4.12 4.66 -12.88
N ASN A 89 4.22 4.00 -11.72
CA ASN A 89 3.07 3.44 -11.01
C ASN A 89 1.99 4.53 -10.76
N LYS A 90 0.76 4.23 -11.19
CA LYS A 90 -0.41 5.12 -11.16
C LYS A 90 -1.08 5.22 -9.77
N PHE A 91 -0.38 4.87 -8.69
CA PHE A 91 -0.93 4.89 -7.33
C PHE A 91 -1.33 6.29 -6.82
N TRP A 92 -0.76 7.36 -7.41
CA TRP A 92 -1.13 8.74 -7.11
C TRP A 92 -2.54 9.11 -7.58
N ILE A 93 -3.09 8.39 -8.57
CA ILE A 93 -4.43 8.68 -9.12
C ILE A 93 -5.52 8.39 -8.08
N PRO A 94 -5.61 7.19 -7.46
CA PRO A 94 -6.57 6.96 -6.37
C PRO A 94 -6.38 7.89 -5.17
N TRP A 95 -5.16 8.34 -4.89
CA TRP A 95 -4.90 9.34 -3.85
C TRP A 95 -5.58 10.67 -4.18
N GLN A 96 -5.46 11.16 -5.41
CA GLN A 96 -6.12 12.37 -5.87
C GLN A 96 -7.65 12.23 -5.84
N TRP A 97 -8.20 11.07 -6.20
CA TRP A 97 -9.64 10.79 -6.07
C TRP A 97 -10.10 10.80 -4.61
N ALA A 98 -9.31 10.26 -3.70
CA ALA A 98 -9.60 10.34 -2.26
C ALA A 98 -9.56 11.79 -1.75
N TYR A 99 -8.56 12.57 -2.17
CA TYR A 99 -8.42 13.98 -1.80
C TYR A 99 -9.60 14.82 -2.28
N SER A 100 -9.95 14.71 -3.57
CA SER A 100 -11.08 15.42 -4.18
C SER A 100 -12.41 15.04 -3.53
N LEU A 101 -12.61 13.76 -3.19
CA LEU A 101 -13.80 13.31 -2.48
C LEU A 101 -13.96 14.00 -1.12
N ILE A 102 -12.89 14.12 -0.34
CA ILE A 102 -12.91 14.85 0.95
C ILE A 102 -13.19 16.33 0.75
N HIS A 103 -12.60 16.96 -0.26
CA HIS A 103 -12.87 18.35 -0.61
C HIS A 103 -14.34 18.57 -0.97
N HIS A 104 -14.93 17.69 -1.79
CA HIS A 104 -16.37 17.75 -2.10
C HIS A 104 -17.24 17.55 -0.87
N CYS A 105 -16.85 16.69 0.07
CA CYS A 105 -17.58 16.52 1.34
C CYS A 105 -17.59 17.79 2.18
N ARG A 106 -16.49 18.54 2.19
CA ARG A 106 -16.41 19.84 2.87
C ARG A 106 -17.31 20.88 2.20
N MET A 107 -17.26 20.99 0.88
CA MET A 107 -18.14 21.90 0.12
C MET A 107 -19.62 21.56 0.28
N ALA A 108 -19.95 20.27 0.43
CA ALA A 108 -21.31 19.81 0.70
C ALA A 108 -21.75 19.98 2.17
N GLY A 109 -20.91 20.58 3.03
CA GLY A 109 -21.21 20.79 4.45
C GLY A 109 -21.26 19.51 5.29
N LYS A 110 -20.76 18.37 4.77
CA LYS A 110 -20.72 17.09 5.49
C LYS A 110 -19.58 17.01 6.52
N ILE A 111 -18.61 17.92 6.43
CA ILE A 111 -17.52 18.05 7.38
C ILE A 111 -17.70 19.39 8.09
N SER A 112 -17.90 19.32 9.41
CA SER A 112 -18.26 20.47 10.25
C SER A 112 -17.24 21.61 10.23
N ALA A 113 -15.94 21.30 10.30
CA ALA A 113 -14.87 22.30 10.41
C ALA A 113 -13.70 22.01 9.46
N ASP A 114 -13.01 23.06 9.00
CA ASP A 114 -11.81 22.93 8.16
C ASP A 114 -10.68 22.20 8.89
N MET A 115 -10.60 22.33 10.22
CA MET A 115 -9.66 21.58 11.06
C MET A 115 -9.89 20.06 10.98
N ASN A 116 -11.15 19.62 10.92
CA ASN A 116 -11.49 18.19 10.79
C ASN A 116 -11.09 17.65 9.42
N MET A 117 -11.31 18.45 8.36
CA MET A 117 -10.83 18.12 7.02
C MET A 117 -9.31 18.01 6.99
N ALA A 118 -8.59 18.97 7.56
CA ALA A 118 -7.13 18.96 7.64
C ALA A 118 -6.61 17.70 8.35
N GLN A 119 -7.25 17.27 9.43
CA GLN A 119 -6.87 16.06 10.14
C GLN A 119 -7.00 14.78 9.28
N ILE A 120 -8.07 14.65 8.50
CA ILE A 120 -8.23 13.55 7.55
C ILE A 120 -7.13 13.58 6.49
N LEU A 121 -6.87 14.77 5.93
CA LEU A 121 -5.87 14.95 4.89
C LEU A 121 -4.45 14.67 5.39
N ILE A 122 -4.13 15.03 6.64
CA ILE A 122 -2.85 14.70 7.29
C ILE A 122 -2.68 13.18 7.40
N GLU A 123 -3.69 12.45 7.86
CA GLU A 123 -3.61 10.98 7.93
C GLU A 123 -3.52 10.34 6.53
N LEU A 124 -4.20 10.91 5.54
CA LEU A 124 -4.11 10.48 4.13
C LEU A 124 -2.71 10.72 3.55
N MET A 125 -2.09 11.87 3.83
CA MET A 125 -0.71 12.19 3.45
C MET A 125 0.29 11.24 4.10
N LYS A 126 0.17 10.98 5.41
CA LYS A 126 1.03 9.98 6.09
C LYS A 126 0.94 8.61 5.46
N PHE A 127 -0.25 8.22 5.00
CA PHE A 127 -0.44 6.95 4.30
C PHE A 127 0.18 6.95 2.89
N TYR A 128 0.08 8.06 2.16
CA TYR A 128 0.76 8.26 0.88
C TYR A 128 2.28 8.19 1.02
N ASP A 129 2.85 8.90 2.00
CA ASP A 129 4.29 8.90 2.28
C ASP A 129 4.77 7.50 2.60
N TYR A 130 4.01 6.73 3.39
CA TYR A 130 4.35 5.33 3.66
C TYR A 130 4.36 4.47 2.39
N MET A 131 3.38 4.64 1.51
CA MET A 131 3.36 3.92 0.23
C MET A 131 4.54 4.31 -0.67
N ARG A 132 4.90 5.59 -0.68
CA ARG A 132 6.09 6.08 -1.39
C ARG A 132 7.39 5.51 -0.81
N THR A 133 7.50 5.45 0.52
CA THR A 133 8.64 4.83 1.19
C THR A 133 8.78 3.35 0.82
N LEU A 134 7.67 2.60 0.74
CA LEU A 134 7.70 1.21 0.28
C LEU A 134 8.26 1.08 -1.14
N LEU A 135 7.85 1.95 -2.06
CA LEU A 135 8.40 1.96 -3.42
C LEU A 135 9.88 2.34 -3.44
N ASN A 136 10.31 3.27 -2.59
CA ASN A 136 11.73 3.63 -2.49
C ASN A 136 12.59 2.47 -1.97
N TYR A 137 12.07 1.65 -1.04
CA TYR A 137 12.76 0.45 -0.57
C TYR A 137 12.87 -0.64 -1.64
N ASP A 138 11.89 -0.75 -2.52
CA ASP A 138 11.93 -1.68 -3.65
C ASP A 138 12.88 -1.17 -4.75
N TRP A 139 12.88 0.13 -5.02
CA TRP A 139 13.76 0.77 -6.00
C TRP A 139 15.23 0.75 -5.58
N VAL A 140 15.52 1.02 -4.30
CA VAL A 140 16.89 1.03 -3.76
C VAL A 140 17.10 -0.22 -2.90
N SER A 141 17.44 -1.32 -3.56
CA SER A 141 17.88 -2.53 -2.87
C SER A 141 19.25 -2.31 -2.20
N VAL A 142 19.53 -3.05 -1.14
CA VAL A 142 20.86 -3.10 -0.51
C VAL A 142 21.91 -3.38 -1.60
N PRO A 143 23.07 -2.68 -1.62
CA PRO A 143 24.04 -2.90 -2.67
C PRO A 143 24.51 -4.35 -2.66
N LEU A 144 24.52 -4.98 -3.84
CA LEU A 144 24.80 -6.40 -4.01
C LEU A 144 26.12 -6.82 -3.34
N VAL A 145 27.14 -5.94 -3.40
CA VAL A 145 28.45 -6.17 -2.80
C VAL A 145 28.37 -6.41 -1.29
N TYR A 146 27.51 -5.71 -0.56
CA TYR A 146 27.35 -5.95 0.89
C TYR A 146 26.83 -7.36 1.15
N THR A 147 25.81 -7.79 0.41
CA THR A 147 25.26 -9.14 0.56
C THR A 147 26.27 -10.23 0.21
N GLN A 148 27.10 -9.99 -0.81
CA GLN A 148 28.17 -10.91 -1.23
C GLN A 148 29.25 -11.05 -0.17
N VAL A 149 29.82 -9.93 0.31
CA VAL A 149 30.89 -9.94 1.34
C VAL A 149 30.42 -10.61 2.62
N CYS A 150 29.18 -10.35 3.06
CA CYS A 150 28.61 -11.02 4.23
C CYS A 150 28.46 -12.54 4.01
N ASN A 151 27.97 -12.96 2.84
CA ASN A 151 27.80 -14.38 2.52
C ASN A 151 29.15 -15.11 2.46
N ASP A 152 30.13 -14.52 1.77
CA ASP A 152 31.47 -15.07 1.63
C ASP A 152 32.18 -15.17 2.99
N GLY A 153 32.05 -14.16 3.85
CA GLY A 153 32.61 -14.19 5.20
C GLY A 153 32.07 -15.35 6.06
N VAL A 154 30.78 -15.63 5.96
CA VAL A 154 30.16 -16.78 6.65
C VAL A 154 30.68 -18.11 6.08
N HIS A 155 30.72 -18.25 4.75
CA HIS A 155 31.23 -19.48 4.11
C HIS A 155 32.70 -19.76 4.44
N ILE A 156 33.55 -18.72 4.43
CA ILE A 156 34.97 -18.86 4.78
C ILE A 156 35.11 -19.36 6.20
N THR A 157 34.33 -18.82 7.14
CA THR A 157 34.38 -19.23 8.56
C THR A 157 33.97 -20.71 8.72
N PHE A 158 32.91 -21.16 8.04
CA PHE A 158 32.52 -22.57 8.06
C PHE A 158 33.59 -23.50 7.46
N VAL A 159 34.26 -23.09 6.37
CA VAL A 159 35.34 -23.87 5.74
C VAL A 159 36.55 -24.00 6.67
N VAL A 160 36.96 -22.90 7.33
CA VAL A 160 38.07 -22.91 8.27
C VAL A 160 37.78 -23.82 9.47
N ILE A 161 36.60 -23.71 10.07
CA ILE A 161 36.20 -24.56 11.20
C ILE A 161 36.19 -26.05 10.79
N ARG A 162 35.63 -26.38 9.62
CA ARG A 162 35.64 -27.76 9.09
C ARG A 162 37.05 -28.29 8.90
N SER A 163 37.95 -27.47 8.33
CA SER A 163 39.36 -27.83 8.14
C SER A 163 40.06 -28.10 9.48
N MET A 164 39.87 -27.23 10.47
CA MET A 164 40.43 -27.41 11.82
C MET A 164 39.94 -28.71 12.49
N ILE A 165 38.64 -29.00 12.43
CA ILE A 165 38.09 -30.24 13.00
C ILE A 165 38.66 -31.47 12.29
N THR A 166 38.76 -31.44 10.95
CA THR A 166 39.33 -32.55 10.18
C THR A 166 40.79 -32.81 10.56
N ASN A 167 41.57 -31.74 10.73
CA ASN A 167 42.96 -31.84 11.16
C ASN A 167 43.09 -32.39 12.58
N ILE A 168 42.22 -32.01 13.51
CA ILE A 168 42.20 -32.54 14.88
C ILE A 168 41.86 -34.05 14.87
N ILE A 169 40.85 -34.46 14.11
CA ILE A 169 40.46 -35.88 14.00
C ILE A 169 41.57 -36.72 13.37
N MET A 170 42.25 -36.23 12.33
CA MET A 170 43.38 -36.96 11.73
C MET A 170 44.61 -37.03 12.65
N SER A 171 44.68 -36.18 13.68
CA SER A 171 45.77 -36.18 14.65
C SER A 171 45.52 -37.04 15.90
N LEU A 172 44.31 -37.61 16.03
CA LEU A 172 43.91 -38.56 17.09
C LEU A 172 43.99 -40.00 16.58
#